data_AF-A0A1H4AJV1-F1
#
_entry.id   AF-A0A1H4AJV1-F1
#
_cell.length_a   1.000
_cell.length_b   1.000
_cell.length_c   1.000
_cell.angle_alpha   90.00
_cell.angle_beta   90.00
_cell.angle_gamma   90.00
#
_symmetry.space_group_name_H-M   'P 1'
#
loop_
_entity.id
_entity.type
_entity.pdbx_description
1 polymer ?
#
loop_
_entity_poly.entity_id
_entity_poly.type
_entity_poly.pdbx_seq_one_letter_code
_entity_poly.pdbx_strand_id
1 'polypeptide(L)'
;MRIIVYGSLRRKQGNSHWMTHAQWLGDHQLEGYELYDLGHYPAAVAGEGAVYGEVYRISSSILTELDALKRDGGEYQRKLIFTPYGSAWIYLYQRPVTGLRRISSGDWSKRDDEA
;
A
#
# COMPACT_ATOMS: atom_id res chain seq x y z
N MET A 1 -5.29 13.10 8.41
CA MET A 1 -4.24 12.06 8.44
C MET A 1 -3.88 11.68 7.02
N ARG A 2 -2.75 11.04 6.74
CA ARG A 2 -2.41 10.57 5.39
C ARG A 2 -2.02 9.10 5.42
N ILE A 3 -2.35 8.39 4.36
CA ILE A 3 -2.05 6.97 4.15
C ILE A 3 -1.45 6.80 2.76
N ILE A 4 -0.52 5.86 2.61
CA ILE A 4 0.05 5.44 1.35
C ILE A 4 -0.41 4.04 1.04
N VAL A 5 -0.93 3.87 -0.17
CA VAL A 5 -1.42 2.61 -0.70
C VAL A 5 -0.68 2.29 -1.99
N TYR A 6 -0.26 1.04 -2.15
CA TYR A 6 0.69 0.63 -3.19
C TYR A 6 0.13 -0.45 -4.15
N GLY A 7 -1.19 -0.53 -4.31
CA GLY A 7 -1.80 -1.49 -5.25
C GLY A 7 -3.33 -1.56 -5.20
N SER A 8 -3.96 -2.71 -4.89
CA SER A 8 -5.42 -2.92 -5.03
C SER A 8 -6.34 -1.95 -4.26
N LEU A 9 -5.81 -1.10 -3.38
CA LEU A 9 -6.55 0.01 -2.77
C LEU A 9 -6.68 1.24 -3.70
N ARG A 10 -6.13 1.18 -4.92
CA ARG A 10 -6.36 2.16 -5.98
C ARG A 10 -7.84 2.21 -6.34
N ARG A 11 -8.26 3.39 -6.82
CA ARG A 11 -9.62 3.87 -7.14
C ARG A 11 -10.60 2.92 -7.86
N LYS A 12 -10.17 1.76 -8.35
CA LYS A 12 -10.95 0.86 -9.24
C LYS A 12 -11.35 -0.51 -8.66
N GLN A 13 -11.00 -0.86 -7.41
CA GLN A 13 -11.14 -2.24 -6.90
C GLN A 13 -12.18 -2.43 -5.77
N GLY A 14 -13.22 -1.59 -5.70
CA GLY A 14 -14.41 -1.86 -4.86
C GLY A 14 -14.39 -1.28 -3.43
N ASN A 15 -13.26 -0.72 -2.98
CA ASN A 15 -13.15 -0.02 -1.68
C ASN A 15 -13.65 1.44 -1.71
N SER A 16 -14.68 1.72 -2.51
CA SER A 16 -15.20 3.08 -2.74
C SER A 16 -15.64 3.77 -1.44
N HIS A 17 -16.09 3.03 -0.42
CA HIS A 17 -16.54 3.61 0.84
C HIS A 17 -15.44 4.43 1.56
N TRP A 18 -14.20 3.94 1.50
CA TRP A 18 -13.03 4.63 2.06
C TRP A 18 -12.61 5.82 1.20
N MET A 19 -12.75 5.68 -0.13
CA MET A 19 -12.30 6.67 -1.10
C MET A 19 -13.28 7.82 -1.30
N THR A 20 -14.56 7.66 -0.95
CA THR A 20 -15.53 8.77 -0.92
C THR A 20 -15.08 9.90 0.00
N HIS A 21 -14.37 9.56 1.09
CA HIS A 21 -13.85 10.53 2.05
C HIS A 21 -12.32 10.67 2.00
N ALA A 22 -11.64 9.93 1.11
CA ALA A 22 -10.20 10.07 0.91
C ALA A 22 -9.92 11.05 -0.22
N GLN A 23 -9.13 12.09 0.06
CA GLN A 23 -8.65 13.00 -0.97
C GLN A 23 -7.30 12.51 -1.48
N TRP A 24 -7.22 12.17 -2.76
CA TRP A 24 -5.96 11.89 -3.43
C TRP A 24 -5.06 13.14 -3.42
N LEU A 25 -3.82 12.98 -2.97
CA LEU A 25 -2.82 14.06 -2.90
C LEU A 25 -1.80 13.97 -4.03
N GLY A 26 -1.42 12.75 -4.42
CA GLY A 26 -0.41 12.50 -5.45
C GLY A 26 0.15 11.09 -5.36
N ASP A 27 0.89 10.68 -6.39
CA ASP A 27 1.75 9.50 -6.35
C ASP A 27 3.05 9.77 -5.56
N HIS A 28 3.60 8.72 -4.99
CA HIS A 28 4.85 8.74 -4.25
C HIS A 28 5.56 7.39 -4.38
N GLN A 29 6.79 7.43 -4.89
CA GLN A 29 7.65 6.27 -4.97
C GLN A 29 8.43 6.10 -3.66
N LEU A 30 8.39 4.88 -3.15
CA LEU A 30 9.07 4.46 -1.93
C LEU A 30 10.25 3.57 -2.27
N GLU A 31 11.44 4.11 -2.13
CA GLU A 31 12.69 3.37 -2.27
C GLU A 31 13.00 2.59 -1.00
N GLY A 32 13.63 1.42 -1.15
CA GLY A 32 13.88 0.51 -0.03
C GLY A 32 12.67 -0.38 0.31
N TYR A 33 11.78 -0.57 -0.65
CA TYR A 33 10.58 -1.40 -0.50
C TYR A 33 10.40 -2.27 -1.73
N GLU A 34 9.85 -3.47 -1.52
CA GLU A 34 9.62 -4.43 -2.58
C GLU A 34 8.16 -4.83 -2.60
N LEU A 35 7.61 -4.92 -3.81
CA LEU A 35 6.23 -5.33 -4.01
C LEU A 35 6.15 -6.79 -4.41
N TYR A 36 5.28 -7.54 -3.73
CA TYR A 36 5.01 -8.95 -4.00
C TYR A 36 3.52 -9.13 -4.32
N ASP A 37 3.22 -10.00 -5.28
CA ASP A 37 1.85 -10.38 -5.62
C ASP A 37 1.41 -11.60 -4.79
N LEU A 38 0.34 -11.44 -3.99
CA LEU A 38 -0.34 -12.54 -3.28
C LEU A 38 -1.53 -13.10 -4.07
N GLY A 39 -1.59 -12.89 -5.38
CA GLY A 39 -2.73 -13.22 -6.24
C GLY A 39 -3.90 -12.24 -6.13
N HIS A 40 -4.41 -12.01 -4.92
CA HIS A 40 -5.59 -11.15 -4.65
C HIS A 40 -5.23 -9.73 -4.17
N TYR A 41 -4.05 -9.55 -3.58
CA TYR A 41 -3.60 -8.25 -3.09
C TYR A 41 -2.07 -8.13 -3.12
N PRO A 42 -1.52 -6.90 -3.14
CA PRO A 42 -0.08 -6.68 -3.04
C PRO A 42 0.39 -6.73 -1.59
N ALA A 43 1.57 -7.29 -1.37
CA ALA A 43 2.36 -7.10 -0.15
C ALA A 43 3.57 -6.21 -0.44
N ALA A 44 3.68 -5.11 0.28
CA ALA A 44 4.92 -4.34 0.33
C ALA A 44 5.74 -4.86 1.51
N VAL A 45 6.99 -5.20 1.28
CA VAL A 45 7.97 -5.53 2.33
C VAL A 45 9.13 -4.55 2.27
N ALA A 46 9.83 -4.34 3.38
CA ALA A 46 11.06 -3.55 3.36
C ALA A 46 12.16 -4.36 2.67
N GLY A 47 12.90 -3.73 1.76
CA GLY A 47 13.85 -4.40 0.89
C GLY A 47 14.71 -3.43 0.09
N GLU A 48 15.22 -3.82 -1.07
CA GLU A 48 16.09 -2.96 -1.91
C GLU A 48 15.41 -2.47 -3.20
N GLY A 49 14.09 -2.68 -3.33
CA GLY A 49 13.32 -2.26 -4.50
C GLY A 49 12.79 -0.83 -4.41
N ALA A 50 11.94 -0.49 -5.36
CA ALA A 50 11.05 0.65 -5.27
C ALA A 50 9.59 0.17 -5.30
N VAL A 51 8.71 0.86 -4.60
CA VAL A 51 7.26 0.65 -4.64
C VAL A 51 6.57 1.94 -5.01
N TYR A 52 5.72 1.89 -6.03
CA TYR A 52 4.86 3.02 -6.39
C TYR A 52 3.63 3.02 -5.50
N GLY A 53 3.56 4.01 -4.63
CA GLY A 53 2.44 4.29 -3.77
C GLY A 53 1.66 5.51 -4.23
N GLU A 54 0.42 5.62 -3.78
CA GLU A 54 -0.39 6.82 -3.89
C GLU A 54 -0.73 7.32 -2.49
N VAL A 55 -0.55 8.62 -2.27
CA VAL A 55 -0.81 9.28 -1.00
C VAL A 55 -2.25 9.78 -1.00
N TYR A 56 -3.00 9.36 0.01
CA TYR A 56 -4.36 9.79 0.25
C TYR A 56 -4.47 10.50 1.59
N ARG A 57 -5.14 11.64 1.60
CA ARG A 57 -5.57 12.33 2.82
C ARG A 57 -6.87 11.70 3.29
N ILE A 58 -6.84 11.10 4.47
CA ILE A 58 -7.98 10.45 5.10
C ILE A 58 -8.27 11.05 6.49
N SER A 59 -9.52 10.96 6.90
CA SER A 59 -9.95 11.27 8.27
C SER A 59 -9.48 10.19 9.25
N SER A 60 -9.38 10.53 10.54
CA SER A 60 -9.03 9.58 11.60
C SER A 60 -9.96 8.37 11.65
N SER A 61 -11.27 8.55 11.39
CA SER A 61 -12.25 7.45 11.34
C SER A 61 -11.87 6.37 10.33
N ILE A 62 -11.45 6.79 9.13
CA ILE A 62 -11.05 5.87 8.04
C ILE A 62 -9.83 5.05 8.48
N LEU A 63 -8.85 5.72 9.09
CA LEU A 63 -7.65 5.05 9.57
C LEU A 63 -7.98 4.02 10.65
N THR A 64 -8.84 4.35 11.61
CA THR A 64 -9.23 3.45 12.69
C THR A 64 -9.92 2.20 12.17
N GLU A 65 -10.84 2.35 11.23
CA GLU A 65 -11.62 1.24 10.72
C GLU A 65 -10.75 0.37 9.77
N LEU A 66 -9.78 0.97 9.04
CA LEU A 66 -8.76 0.25 8.27
C LEU A 66 -7.71 -0.45 9.16
N ASP A 67 -7.33 0.19 10.27
CA ASP A 67 -6.48 -0.39 11.32
C ASP A 67 -7.16 -1.58 11.97
N ALA A 68 -8.46 -1.49 12.29
CA ALA A 68 -9.26 -2.60 12.82
C ALA A 68 -9.31 -3.78 11.85
N LEU A 69 -9.56 -3.51 10.55
CA LEU A 69 -9.64 -4.54 9.52
C LEU A 69 -8.27 -5.21 9.24
N LYS A 70 -7.17 -4.45 9.30
CA LYS A 70 -5.80 -4.97 9.13
C LYS A 70 -5.24 -5.62 10.40
N ARG A 71 -5.66 -5.19 11.60
CA ARG A 71 -5.22 -5.73 12.89
C ARG A 71 -5.63 -7.17 13.09
N ASP A 72 -6.79 -7.56 12.58
CA ASP A 72 -7.36 -8.90 12.78
C ASP A 72 -6.43 -10.02 12.24
N GLY A 73 -5.62 -9.72 11.21
CA GLY A 73 -4.63 -10.66 10.66
C GLY A 73 -3.27 -10.66 11.37
N GLY A 74 -2.89 -9.60 12.10
CA GLY A 74 -1.54 -9.46 12.68
C GLY A 74 -0.38 -9.54 11.67
N GLU A 75 -0.68 -9.46 10.38
CA GLU A 75 0.23 -9.75 9.26
C GLU A 75 0.91 -8.51 8.69
N TYR A 76 0.39 -7.34 9.04
CA TYR A 76 0.80 -6.06 8.50
C TYR A 76 1.26 -5.12 9.61
N GLN A 77 2.45 -4.56 9.47
CA GLN A 77 2.97 -3.52 10.32
C GLN A 77 2.80 -2.16 9.66
N ARG A 78 2.13 -1.26 10.38
CA ARG A 78 2.01 0.13 9.98
C ARG A 78 3.31 0.87 10.29
N LYS A 79 3.91 1.49 9.27
CA LYS A 79 5.11 2.33 9.38
C LYS A 79 4.77 3.76 8.95
N LEU A 80 5.31 4.75 9.65
CA LEU A 80 5.20 6.15 9.26
C LEU A 80 6.35 6.50 8.32
N ILE A 81 6.03 7.06 7.17
CA ILE A 81 6.99 7.54 6.17
C ILE A 81 6.72 9.01 5.85
N PHE A 82 7.77 9.75 5.51
CA PHE A 82 7.67 11.15 5.17
C PHE A 82 7.61 11.30 3.65
N THR A 83 6.58 11.99 3.16
CA THR A 83 6.41 12.31 1.75
C THR A 83 6.43 13.82 1.54
N PRO A 84 6.60 14.32 0.31
CA PRO A 84 6.43 15.75 0.00
C PRO A 84 5.04 16.27 0.40
N TYR A 85 4.04 15.40 0.43
CA TYR A 85 2.70 15.74 0.91
C TYR A 85 2.55 15.61 2.44
N GLY A 86 3.64 15.32 3.16
CA GLY A 86 3.85 15.16 4.60
C GLY A 86 3.83 13.70 5.11
N SER A 87 3.78 13.51 6.43
CA SER A 87 3.80 12.17 7.06
C SER A 87 2.58 11.33 6.68
N ALA A 88 2.83 10.13 6.18
CA ALA A 88 1.82 9.19 5.74
C ALA A 88 2.11 7.78 6.28
N TRP A 89 1.06 7.01 6.48
CA TRP A 89 1.15 5.64 6.98
C TRP A 89 1.20 4.65 5.83
N ILE A 90 2.19 3.77 5.82
CA ILE A 90 2.26 2.61 4.93
C ILE A 90 2.04 1.33 5.73
N TYR A 91 1.39 0.34 5.13
CA TYR A 91 1.27 -1.00 5.69
C TYR A 91 2.31 -1.91 5.05
N LEU A 92 3.20 -2.49 5.85
CA LEU A 92 4.21 -3.43 5.39
C LEU A 92 3.82 -4.83 5.82
N TYR A 93 3.86 -5.77 4.89
CA TYR A 93 3.71 -7.18 5.21
C TYR A 93 4.95 -7.66 5.97
N GLN A 94 4.75 -8.29 7.13
CA GLN A 94 5.86 -8.79 7.95
C GLN A 94 6.03 -10.31 7.86
N ARG A 95 5.13 -11.01 7.18
CA ARG A 95 5.21 -12.46 7.02
C ARG A 95 6.10 -12.86 5.84
N PRO A 96 6.63 -14.09 5.85
CA PRO A 96 7.48 -14.58 4.77
C PRO A 96 6.73 -14.57 3.45
N VAL A 97 7.27 -13.84 2.48
CA VAL A 97 6.81 -13.77 1.08
C VAL A 97 7.39 -14.91 0.23
N THR A 98 7.81 -16.01 0.87
CA THR A 98 8.54 -17.12 0.24
C THR A 98 7.66 -17.80 -0.80
N GLY A 99 8.05 -17.70 -2.08
CA GLY A 99 7.31 -18.28 -3.22
C GLY A 99 6.36 -17.32 -3.93
N LEU A 100 6.28 -16.06 -3.51
CA LEU A 100 5.46 -15.04 -4.18
C LEU A 100 6.19 -14.42 -5.37
N ARG A 101 5.41 -13.99 -6.37
CA ARG A 101 5.95 -13.27 -7.54
C ARG A 101 6.34 -11.86 -7.10
N ARG A 102 7.65 -11.60 -7.07
CA ARG A 102 8.19 -10.25 -6.86
C ARG A 102 7.89 -9.39 -8.10
N ILE A 103 7.35 -8.21 -7.89
CA ILE A 103 7.16 -7.19 -8.91
C ILE A 103 8.33 -6.21 -8.81
N SER A 104 9.37 -6.45 -9.62
CA SER A 104 10.58 -5.61 -9.67
C SER A 104 10.27 -4.16 -10.06
N SER A 105 9.19 -3.95 -10.85
CA SER A 105 8.73 -2.63 -11.27
C SER A 105 8.14 -1.79 -10.14
N GLY A 106 7.82 -2.39 -8.98
CA GLY A 106 7.21 -1.67 -7.87
C GLY A 106 5.78 -1.19 -8.10
N ASP A 107 5.23 -1.41 -9.29
CA ASP A 107 3.93 -0.92 -9.70
C ASP A 107 2.97 -2.09 -9.92
N TRP A 108 1.87 -2.09 -9.17
CA TRP A 108 0.85 -3.14 -9.26
C TRP A 108 0.23 -3.27 -10.65
N SER A 109 0.12 -2.17 -11.42
CA SER A 109 -0.41 -2.22 -12.78
C SER A 109 0.54 -2.89 -13.77
N LYS A 110 1.83 -3.01 -13.44
CA LYS A 110 2.82 -3.71 -14.26
C LYS A 110 2.92 -5.21 -13.98
N ARG A 111 2.02 -5.81 -13.21
CA ARG A 111 2.03 -7.28 -12.97
C ARG A 111 1.79 -8.10 -14.26
N ASP A 112 1.12 -7.51 -15.24
CA ASP A 112 0.69 -8.17 -16.49
C ASP A 112 1.65 -7.94 -17.67
N ASP A 113 2.60 -7.00 -17.56
CA ASP A 113 3.54 -6.65 -18.64
C ASP A 113 4.69 -7.67 -18.79
N GLU A 114 4.73 -8.68 -17.92
CA GLU A 114 5.70 -9.78 -17.94
C GLU A 114 4.99 -11.13 -18.21
N ALA A 115 4.21 -11.19 -19.30
CA ALA A 115 3.60 -12.40 -19.85
C ALA A 115 4.10 -12.67 -21.27
#